data_AF-A0A4R6S9C0-F1
#
_entry.id   AF-A0A4R6S9C0-F1
#
_cell.length_a   1.000
_cell.length_b   1.000
_cell.length_c   1.000
_cell.angle_alpha   90.00
_cell.angle_beta   90.00
_cell.angle_gamma   90.00
#
_symmetry.space_group_name_H-M   'P 1'
#
loop_
_entity.id
_entity.type
_entity.pdbx_description
1 polymer ?
#
loop_
_entity_poly.entity_id
_entity_poly.type
_entity_poly.pdbx_seq_one_letter_code
_entity_poly.pdbx_strand_id
1 'polypeptide(L)'
;MYNRYRDRIRTIILCIKGYPAAEASFNAGSLGYNTTVVNMSDKDGKEKMKELREKIEKGEEINYLELIFLPLMNSDQDMVKRVKETIELEDKLDADQKFKNNLAALTIVLCDKFLSSENMIELWRDRKMVKFFKYVEEQGKKKGKEEGRIEGKIEGKQEEARLILMRQVKAKFKNADNEIIDLINEAELSKIEDLSEKIVTVDSKAEIIDFLKH
;
A
#
# COMPACT_ATOMS: atom_id res chain seq x y z
N MET A 1 -6.01 26.32 -4.73
CA MET A 1 -6.32 25.74 -6.06
C MET A 1 -7.46 26.48 -6.76
N TYR A 2 -8.65 26.63 -6.16
CA TYR A 2 -9.75 27.40 -6.78
C TYR A 2 -9.38 28.86 -7.10
N ASN A 3 -8.72 29.57 -6.20
CA ASN A 3 -8.30 30.97 -6.43
C ASN A 3 -7.23 31.16 -7.52
N ARG A 4 -6.61 30.08 -8.02
CA ARG A 4 -5.57 30.14 -9.06
C ARG A 4 -6.08 29.68 -10.44
N TYR A 5 -7.02 28.74 -10.48
CA TYR A 5 -7.49 28.12 -11.73
C TYR A 5 -9.01 28.27 -11.99
N ARG A 6 -9.80 28.70 -10.99
CA ARG A 6 -11.28 28.82 -11.04
C ARG A 6 -12.07 27.56 -11.44
N ASP A 7 -11.42 26.42 -11.57
CA ASP A 7 -12.08 25.15 -11.89
C ASP A 7 -12.95 24.65 -10.74
N ARG A 8 -14.19 24.27 -11.06
CA ARG A 8 -15.08 23.60 -10.11
C ARG A 8 -14.58 22.18 -9.89
N ILE A 9 -14.20 21.86 -8.66
CA ILE A 9 -13.81 20.50 -8.26
C ILE A 9 -15.06 19.75 -7.81
N ARG A 10 -15.30 18.56 -8.39
CA ARG A 10 -16.36 17.64 -7.96
C ARG A 10 -15.70 16.39 -7.38
N THR A 11 -16.04 16.08 -6.13
CA THR A 11 -15.50 14.91 -5.43
C THR A 11 -16.54 13.81 -5.39
N ILE A 12 -16.14 12.63 -5.85
CA ILE A 12 -16.97 11.42 -5.81
C ILE A 12 -16.29 10.42 -4.87
N ILE A 13 -17.03 9.94 -3.88
CA ILE A 13 -16.58 8.88 -2.97
C ILE A 13 -17.24 7.59 -3.44
N LEU A 14 -16.41 6.61 -3.79
CA LEU A 14 -16.85 5.32 -4.30
C LEU A 14 -16.77 4.28 -3.18
N CYS A 15 -17.93 3.74 -2.79
CA CYS A 15 -18.07 2.84 -1.65
C CYS A 15 -18.46 1.44 -2.14
N ILE A 16 -17.82 0.41 -1.59
CA ILE A 16 -18.00 -0.98 -2.07
C ILE A 16 -18.83 -1.79 -1.07
N LYS A 17 -18.70 -1.52 0.23
CA LYS A 17 -19.37 -2.26 1.33
C LYS A 17 -20.34 -1.40 2.17
N GLY A 18 -21.02 -0.45 1.53
CA GLY A 18 -21.94 0.45 2.23
C GLY A 18 -21.23 1.54 3.00
N TYR A 19 -21.55 2.80 2.69
CA TYR A 19 -21.12 3.96 3.46
C TYR A 19 -22.27 4.98 3.46
N PRO A 20 -22.68 5.51 4.62
CA PRO A 20 -23.79 6.45 4.68
C PRO A 20 -23.44 7.76 4.00
N ALA A 21 -24.19 8.13 2.96
CA ALA A 21 -23.97 9.35 2.20
C ALA A 21 -24.06 10.64 3.05
N ALA A 22 -24.78 10.59 4.18
CA ALA A 22 -24.94 11.70 5.11
C ALA A 22 -23.61 12.14 5.77
N GLU A 23 -22.65 11.23 5.92
CA GLU A 23 -21.35 11.52 6.56
C GLU A 23 -20.31 12.10 5.59
N ALA A 24 -20.63 12.14 4.31
CA ALA A 24 -19.70 12.47 3.25
C ALA A 24 -19.59 13.97 2.95
N SER A 25 -20.39 14.81 3.61
CA SER A 25 -20.35 16.26 3.48
C SER A 25 -19.82 16.92 4.75
N PHE A 26 -19.00 17.97 4.58
CA PHE A 26 -18.40 18.69 5.70
C PHE A 26 -18.80 20.16 5.64
N ASN A 27 -19.20 20.71 6.78
CA ASN A 27 -19.54 22.13 6.90
C ASN A 27 -18.93 22.71 8.19
N ALA A 28 -18.01 23.65 8.02
CA ALA A 28 -17.36 24.42 9.08
C ALA A 28 -17.76 25.91 9.03
N GLY A 29 -19.03 26.19 8.77
CA GLY A 29 -19.59 27.55 8.72
C GLY A 29 -19.24 28.25 7.42
N SER A 30 -18.08 28.90 7.36
CA SER A 30 -17.62 29.62 6.15
C SER A 30 -17.00 28.72 5.09
N LEU A 31 -16.80 27.43 5.40
CA LEU A 31 -16.27 26.43 4.48
C LEU A 31 -17.21 25.22 4.42
N GLY A 32 -17.82 24.99 3.26
CA GLY A 32 -18.57 23.79 2.96
C GLY A 32 -17.84 22.93 1.92
N TYR A 33 -17.84 21.63 2.11
CA TYR A 33 -17.31 20.65 1.17
C TYR A 33 -18.39 19.61 0.86
N ASN A 34 -18.85 19.61 -0.38
CA ASN A 34 -19.88 18.70 -0.86
C ASN A 34 -19.23 17.57 -1.65
N THR A 35 -19.66 16.34 -1.36
CA THR A 35 -19.25 15.16 -2.11
C THR A 35 -20.47 14.43 -2.66
N THR A 36 -20.25 13.61 -3.68
CA THR A 36 -21.25 12.66 -4.18
C THR A 36 -20.80 11.27 -3.78
N VAL A 37 -21.61 10.55 -3.02
CA VAL A 37 -21.33 9.14 -2.69
C VAL A 37 -21.97 8.24 -3.73
N VAL A 38 -21.19 7.33 -4.28
CA VAL A 38 -21.66 6.26 -5.17
C VAL A 38 -21.36 4.95 -4.47
N ASN A 39 -22.42 4.28 -4.01
CA ASN A 39 -22.31 3.01 -3.34
C ASN A 39 -22.59 1.86 -4.31
N MET A 40 -21.62 0.97 -4.49
CA MET A 40 -21.71 -0.16 -5.40
C MET A 40 -22.58 -1.28 -4.84
N SER A 41 -22.71 -1.40 -3.51
CA SER A 41 -23.61 -2.39 -2.90
C SER A 41 -25.09 -2.12 -3.19
N ASP A 42 -25.43 -0.90 -3.61
CA ASP A 42 -26.82 -0.52 -3.91
C ASP A 42 -27.19 -0.81 -5.37
N LYS A 43 -26.22 -1.19 -6.20
CA LYS A 43 -26.41 -1.52 -7.61
C LYS A 43 -26.51 -3.02 -7.78
N ASP A 44 -27.55 -3.50 -8.47
CA ASP A 44 -27.68 -4.91 -8.84
C ASP A 44 -26.69 -5.25 -9.96
N GLY A 45 -25.64 -6.00 -9.60
CA GLY A 45 -24.60 -6.43 -10.52
C GLY A 45 -25.08 -7.49 -11.51
N LYS A 46 -26.07 -8.32 -11.17
CA LYS A 46 -26.61 -9.33 -12.09
C LYS A 46 -27.45 -8.68 -13.18
N GLU A 47 -28.33 -7.77 -12.79
CA GLU A 47 -29.16 -7.02 -13.73
C GLU A 47 -28.27 -6.19 -14.66
N LYS A 48 -27.29 -5.46 -14.09
CA LYS A 48 -26.35 -4.66 -14.88
C LYS A 48 -25.50 -5.51 -15.81
N MET A 49 -25.06 -6.69 -15.39
CA MET A 49 -24.31 -7.64 -16.25
C MET A 49 -25.15 -8.07 -17.46
N LYS A 50 -26.42 -8.38 -17.24
CA LYS A 50 -27.35 -8.72 -18.32
C LYS A 50 -27.54 -7.54 -19.27
N GLU A 51 -27.80 -6.35 -18.74
CA GLU A 51 -27.98 -5.13 -19.53
C GLU A 51 -26.76 -4.84 -20.42
N LEU A 52 -25.56 -4.82 -19.84
CA LEU A 52 -24.32 -4.53 -20.57
C LEU A 52 -24.04 -5.59 -21.63
N ARG A 53 -24.29 -6.87 -21.34
CA ARG A 53 -24.16 -7.96 -22.32
C ARG A 53 -25.05 -7.73 -23.53
N GLU A 54 -26.33 -7.45 -23.32
CA GLU A 54 -27.29 -7.22 -24.41
C GLU A 54 -26.90 -5.99 -25.25
N LYS A 55 -26.44 -4.91 -24.61
CA LYS A 55 -25.98 -3.71 -25.31
C LYS A 55 -24.76 -3.99 -26.19
N ILE A 56 -23.77 -4.70 -25.66
CA ILE A 56 -22.56 -5.07 -26.40
C ILE A 56 -22.91 -5.98 -27.59
N GLU A 57 -23.78 -6.95 -27.40
CA GLU A 57 -24.22 -7.86 -28.48
C GLU A 57 -24.97 -7.13 -29.60
N LYS A 58 -25.71 -6.07 -29.27
CA LYS A 58 -26.41 -5.21 -30.24
C LYS A 58 -25.51 -4.13 -30.87
N GLY A 59 -24.26 -3.98 -30.41
CA GLY A 59 -23.37 -2.90 -30.84
C GLY A 59 -23.81 -1.51 -30.36
N GLU A 60 -24.57 -1.44 -29.27
CA GLU A 60 -24.99 -0.18 -28.65
C GLU A 60 -23.83 0.46 -27.87
N GLU A 61 -23.85 1.80 -27.76
CA GLU A 61 -22.88 2.52 -26.95
C GLU A 61 -23.07 2.19 -25.45
N ILE A 62 -21.96 1.89 -24.77
CA ILE A 62 -21.97 1.57 -23.34
C ILE A 62 -21.10 2.56 -22.55
N ASN A 63 -21.42 2.71 -21.28
CA ASN A 63 -20.56 3.42 -20.34
C ASN A 63 -19.48 2.47 -19.81
N TYR A 64 -18.23 2.65 -20.26
CA TYR A 64 -17.10 1.82 -19.82
C TYR A 64 -16.85 1.85 -18.32
N LEU A 65 -17.21 2.93 -17.61
CA LEU A 65 -17.11 2.96 -16.16
C LEU A 65 -18.06 1.96 -15.51
N GLU A 66 -19.28 1.80 -16.04
CA GLU A 66 -20.22 0.79 -15.52
C GLU A 66 -19.67 -0.63 -15.72
N LEU A 67 -18.98 -0.87 -16.84
CA LEU A 67 -18.34 -2.15 -17.12
C LEU A 67 -17.17 -2.41 -16.15
N ILE A 68 -16.26 -1.45 -15.99
CA ILE A 68 -15.10 -1.57 -15.09
C ILE A 68 -15.52 -1.79 -13.62
N PHE A 69 -16.61 -1.13 -13.17
CA PHE A 69 -17.11 -1.26 -11.80
C PHE A 69 -18.05 -2.45 -11.58
N LEU A 70 -18.41 -3.18 -12.63
CA LEU A 70 -19.36 -4.28 -12.58
C LEU A 70 -19.03 -5.35 -11.51
N PRO A 71 -17.77 -5.78 -11.32
CA PRO A 71 -17.45 -6.77 -10.30
C PRO A 71 -17.69 -6.27 -8.88
N LEU A 72 -17.69 -4.96 -8.64
CA LEU A 72 -17.86 -4.35 -7.32
C LEU A 72 -19.33 -4.15 -6.94
N MET A 73 -20.26 -4.32 -7.88
CA MET A 73 -21.70 -4.18 -7.63
C MET A 73 -22.24 -5.34 -6.78
N ASN A 74 -23.45 -5.21 -6.24
CA ASN A 74 -24.05 -6.26 -5.42
C ASN A 74 -24.33 -7.52 -6.24
N SER A 75 -23.90 -8.67 -5.73
CA SER A 75 -24.11 -9.98 -6.36
C SER A 75 -23.85 -11.08 -5.34
N ASP A 76 -24.57 -12.19 -5.47
CA ASP A 76 -24.31 -13.43 -4.73
C ASP A 76 -23.17 -14.26 -5.37
N GLN A 77 -22.67 -13.85 -6.53
CA GLN A 77 -21.59 -14.54 -7.24
C GLN A 77 -20.22 -14.21 -6.65
N ASP A 78 -19.33 -15.21 -6.65
CA ASP A 78 -17.93 -15.06 -6.29
C ASP A 78 -17.24 -13.89 -7.03
N MET A 79 -16.40 -13.15 -6.31
CA MET A 79 -15.72 -11.97 -6.83
C MET A 79 -14.80 -12.30 -8.02
N VAL A 80 -14.03 -13.39 -7.95
CA VAL A 80 -13.13 -13.80 -9.04
C VAL A 80 -13.93 -14.12 -10.29
N LYS A 81 -15.04 -14.85 -10.13
CA LYS A 81 -15.92 -15.20 -11.25
C LYS A 81 -16.52 -13.95 -11.91
N ARG A 82 -16.97 -12.98 -11.12
CA ARG A 82 -17.47 -11.69 -11.64
C ARG A 82 -16.42 -10.91 -12.41
N VAL A 83 -15.18 -10.88 -11.92
CA VAL A 83 -14.07 -10.25 -12.63
C VAL A 83 -13.82 -10.94 -13.96
N LYS A 84 -13.78 -12.28 -14.00
CA LYS A 84 -13.61 -13.05 -15.24
C LYS A 84 -14.73 -12.76 -16.24
N GLU A 85 -16.00 -12.78 -15.82
CA GLU A 85 -17.14 -12.49 -16.70
C GLU A 85 -17.14 -11.05 -17.23
N THR A 86 -16.71 -10.08 -16.40
CA THR A 86 -16.57 -8.68 -16.83
C THR A 86 -15.50 -8.54 -17.90
N ILE A 87 -14.36 -9.20 -17.68
CA ILE A 87 -13.24 -9.25 -18.60
C ILE A 87 -13.63 -9.90 -19.94
N GLU A 88 -14.49 -10.94 -19.91
CA GLU A 88 -15.06 -11.54 -21.12
C GLU A 88 -15.98 -10.57 -21.88
N LEU A 89 -16.75 -9.72 -21.18
CA LEU A 89 -17.55 -8.68 -21.83
C LEU A 89 -16.66 -7.61 -22.48
N GLU A 90 -15.59 -7.20 -21.81
CA GLU A 90 -14.61 -6.25 -22.37
C GLU A 90 -13.98 -6.78 -23.67
N ASP A 91 -13.75 -8.08 -23.77
CA ASP A 91 -13.22 -8.71 -24.99
C ASP A 91 -14.16 -8.63 -26.18
N LYS A 92 -15.47 -8.59 -25.93
CA LYS A 92 -16.50 -8.53 -26.97
C LYS A 92 -16.73 -7.12 -27.52
N LEU A 93 -16.13 -6.09 -26.91
CA LEU A 93 -16.27 -4.72 -27.38
C LEU A 93 -15.74 -4.56 -28.81
N ASP A 94 -16.37 -3.69 -29.60
CA ASP A 94 -15.81 -3.27 -30.88
C ASP A 94 -14.74 -2.18 -30.65
N ALA A 95 -13.56 -2.63 -30.22
CA ALA A 95 -12.43 -1.77 -29.91
C ALA A 95 -11.11 -2.51 -30.16
N ASP A 96 -10.02 -1.75 -30.30
CA ASP A 96 -8.69 -2.34 -30.47
C ASP A 96 -8.22 -3.09 -29.20
N GLN A 97 -7.30 -4.04 -29.40
CA GLN A 97 -6.83 -4.90 -28.31
C GLN A 97 -6.15 -4.11 -27.18
N LYS A 98 -5.48 -3.00 -27.47
CA LYS A 98 -4.82 -2.18 -26.43
C LYS A 98 -5.87 -1.52 -25.55
N PHE A 99 -6.96 -1.02 -26.13
CA PHE A 99 -8.08 -0.49 -25.35
C PHE A 99 -8.72 -1.55 -24.45
N LYS A 100 -9.02 -2.74 -24.99
CA LYS A 100 -9.57 -3.88 -24.22
C LYS A 100 -8.65 -4.29 -23.07
N ASN A 101 -7.35 -4.41 -23.34
CA ASN A 101 -6.34 -4.73 -22.34
C ASN A 101 -6.26 -3.67 -21.23
N ASN A 102 -6.45 -2.39 -21.57
CA ASN A 102 -6.47 -1.32 -20.58
C ASN A 102 -7.73 -1.41 -19.68
N LEU A 103 -8.90 -1.73 -20.24
CA LEU A 103 -10.12 -1.94 -19.45
C LEU A 103 -9.92 -3.11 -18.47
N ALA A 104 -9.47 -4.27 -18.95
CA ALA A 104 -9.21 -5.43 -18.11
C ALA A 104 -8.21 -5.13 -16.99
N ALA A 105 -7.14 -4.39 -17.29
CA ALA A 105 -6.18 -3.96 -16.28
C ALA A 105 -6.82 -3.06 -15.21
N LEU A 106 -7.67 -2.10 -15.59
CA LEU A 106 -8.39 -1.25 -14.64
C LEU A 106 -9.34 -2.06 -13.76
N THR A 107 -10.08 -2.98 -14.37
CA THR A 107 -11.01 -3.89 -13.67
C THR A 107 -10.26 -4.73 -12.63
N ILE A 108 -9.13 -5.33 -13.00
CA ILE A 108 -8.30 -6.12 -12.06
C ILE A 108 -7.74 -5.23 -10.94
N VAL A 109 -7.17 -4.07 -11.26
CA VAL A 109 -6.59 -3.15 -10.26
C VAL A 109 -7.63 -2.65 -9.26
N LEU A 110 -8.85 -2.35 -9.71
CA LEU A 110 -9.91 -1.90 -8.81
C LEU A 110 -10.39 -3.01 -7.86
N CYS A 111 -10.29 -4.26 -8.30
CA CYS A 111 -10.68 -5.42 -7.51
C CYS A 111 -9.53 -5.97 -6.66
N ASP A 112 -8.29 -5.48 -6.81
CA ASP A 112 -7.08 -5.96 -6.12
C ASP A 112 -7.28 -6.14 -4.61
N LYS A 113 -7.87 -5.13 -3.94
CA LYS A 113 -8.14 -5.18 -2.49
C LYS A 113 -9.13 -6.27 -2.05
N PHE A 114 -9.86 -6.88 -2.98
CA PHE A 114 -10.90 -7.89 -2.74
C PHE A 114 -10.53 -9.26 -3.28
N LEU A 115 -9.38 -9.38 -3.94
CA LEU A 115 -8.87 -10.62 -4.52
C LEU A 115 -7.66 -11.10 -3.72
N SER A 116 -7.47 -12.42 -3.64
CA SER A 116 -6.23 -12.96 -3.07
C SER A 116 -5.07 -12.78 -4.07
N SER A 117 -3.84 -12.78 -3.55
CA SER A 117 -2.62 -12.68 -4.37
C SER A 117 -2.57 -13.76 -5.45
N GLU A 118 -3.03 -14.98 -5.15
CA GLU A 118 -3.08 -16.10 -6.09
C GLU A 118 -4.05 -15.82 -7.23
N ASN A 119 -5.26 -15.37 -6.92
CA ASN A 119 -6.30 -15.04 -7.91
C ASN A 119 -5.86 -13.88 -8.81
N MET A 120 -5.18 -12.87 -8.25
CA MET A 120 -4.62 -11.76 -9.01
C MET A 120 -3.57 -12.25 -10.01
N ILE A 121 -2.62 -13.08 -9.55
CA ILE A 121 -1.56 -13.63 -10.42
C ILE A 121 -2.17 -14.45 -11.57
N GLU A 122 -3.20 -15.24 -11.30
CA GLU A 122 -3.93 -16.01 -12.31
C GLU A 122 -4.54 -15.09 -13.38
N LEU A 123 -5.33 -14.09 -12.97
CA LEU A 123 -5.99 -13.14 -13.89
C LEU A 123 -4.99 -12.39 -14.78
N TRP A 124 -3.87 -11.95 -14.21
CA TRP A 124 -2.82 -11.26 -14.97
C TRP A 124 -2.07 -12.18 -15.93
N ARG A 125 -1.86 -13.44 -15.54
CA ARG A 125 -1.20 -14.47 -16.37
C ARG A 125 -2.06 -14.79 -17.58
N ASP A 126 -3.35 -15.02 -17.38
CA ASP A 126 -4.30 -15.35 -18.45
C ASP A 126 -4.35 -14.25 -19.52
N ARG A 127 -4.25 -12.99 -19.08
CA ARG A 127 -4.22 -11.82 -19.98
C ARG A 127 -2.86 -11.53 -20.62
N LYS A 128 -1.80 -12.27 -20.28
CA LYS A 128 -0.43 -12.08 -20.80
C LYS A 128 0.02 -10.61 -20.76
N MET A 129 -0.34 -9.87 -19.71
CA MET A 129 -0.04 -8.43 -19.59
C MET A 129 1.43 -8.21 -19.17
N VAL A 130 2.36 -8.54 -20.06
CA VAL A 130 3.82 -8.48 -19.83
C VAL A 130 4.29 -7.10 -19.36
N LYS A 131 3.65 -6.02 -19.83
CA LYS A 131 4.01 -4.65 -19.42
C LYS A 131 3.66 -4.36 -17.97
N PHE A 132 2.56 -4.92 -17.46
CA PHE A 132 2.17 -4.78 -16.07
C PHE A 132 3.14 -5.52 -15.14
N PHE A 133 3.52 -6.75 -15.50
CA PHE A 133 4.53 -7.50 -14.73
C PHE A 133 5.86 -6.74 -14.63
N LYS A 134 6.35 -6.17 -15.74
CA LYS A 134 7.56 -5.34 -15.71
C LYS A 134 7.41 -4.11 -14.81
N TYR A 135 6.25 -3.46 -14.86
CA TYR A 135 5.96 -2.32 -13.99
C TYR A 135 5.94 -2.72 -12.51
N VAL A 136 5.22 -3.78 -12.14
CA VAL A 136 5.15 -4.28 -10.77
C VAL A 136 6.53 -4.72 -10.27
N GLU A 137 7.29 -5.43 -11.09
CA GLU A 137 8.66 -5.84 -10.76
C GLU A 137 9.57 -4.63 -10.51
N GLU A 138 9.47 -3.59 -11.35
CA GLU A 138 10.25 -2.36 -11.19
C GLU A 138 9.87 -1.60 -9.91
N GLN A 139 8.57 -1.50 -9.60
CA GLN A 139 8.11 -0.89 -8.35
C GLN A 139 8.54 -1.69 -7.12
N GLY A 140 8.45 -3.02 -7.20
CA GLY A 140 8.96 -3.93 -6.15
C GLY A 140 10.45 -3.74 -5.90
N LYS A 141 11.27 -3.65 -6.97
CA LYS A 141 12.71 -3.37 -6.86
C LYS A 141 13.00 -1.99 -6.25
N LYS A 142 12.23 -0.96 -6.63
CA LYS A 142 12.40 0.40 -6.06
C LYS A 142 12.08 0.40 -4.57
N LYS A 143 10.95 -0.19 -4.18
CA LYS A 143 10.52 -0.27 -2.77
C LYS A 143 11.51 -1.08 -1.94
N GLY A 144 11.94 -2.25 -2.41
CA GLY A 144 12.92 -3.07 -1.71
C GLY A 144 14.30 -2.39 -1.57
N LYS A 145 14.73 -1.61 -2.56
CA LYS A 145 15.96 -0.80 -2.44
C LYS A 145 15.84 0.30 -1.38
N GLU A 146 14.69 0.96 -1.30
CA GLU A 146 14.47 2.03 -0.32
C GLU A 146 14.35 1.48 1.11
N GLU A 147 13.60 0.39 1.28
CA GLU A 147 13.49 -0.32 2.57
C GLU A 147 14.87 -0.81 3.03
N GLY A 148 15.61 -1.52 2.16
CA GLY A 148 16.96 -2.00 2.49
C GLY A 148 17.97 -0.86 2.75
N ARG A 149 17.81 0.31 2.12
CA ARG A 149 18.64 1.48 2.40
C ARG A 149 18.34 2.07 3.78
N ILE A 150 17.08 2.08 4.20
CA ILE A 150 16.67 2.56 5.52
C ILE A 150 17.14 1.59 6.59
N GLU A 151 16.85 0.29 6.44
CA GLU A 151 17.28 -0.77 7.35
C GLU A 151 18.80 -0.78 7.51
N GLY A 152 19.55 -0.82 6.39
CA GLY A 152 21.02 -0.80 6.44
C GLY A 152 21.61 0.47 7.06
N LYS A 153 20.93 1.62 6.96
CA LYS A 153 21.36 2.85 7.65
C LYS A 153 21.12 2.78 9.16
N ILE A 154 20.04 2.13 9.59
CA ILE A 154 19.73 1.93 11.02
C ILE A 154 20.71 0.92 11.62
N GLU A 155 20.88 -0.24 10.96
CA GLU A 155 21.82 -1.27 11.40
C GLU A 155 23.26 -0.74 11.45
N GLY A 156 23.71 -0.03 10.41
CA GLY A 156 25.04 0.56 10.38
C GLY A 156 25.28 1.59 11.50
N LYS A 157 24.27 2.39 11.85
CA LYS A 157 24.35 3.31 13.01
C LYS A 157 24.45 2.56 14.33
N GLN A 158 23.69 1.49 14.50
CA GLN A 158 23.73 0.67 15.72
C GLN A 158 25.08 0.00 15.89
N GLU A 159 25.62 -0.58 14.82
CA GLU A 159 26.92 -1.23 14.83
C GLU A 159 28.06 -0.22 15.08
N GLU A 160 27.99 0.97 14.49
CA GLU A 160 28.95 2.05 14.74
C GLU A 160 28.90 2.52 16.21
N ALA A 161 27.71 2.77 16.76
CA ALA A 161 27.54 3.19 18.15
C ALA A 161 28.09 2.15 19.13
N ARG A 162 27.81 0.85 18.90
CA ARG A 162 28.37 -0.27 19.67
C ARG A 162 29.89 -0.28 19.64
N LEU A 163 30.47 -0.19 18.45
CA LEU A 163 31.92 -0.18 18.27
C LEU A 163 32.60 1.00 18.96
N ILE A 164 32.00 2.21 18.87
CA ILE A 164 32.52 3.41 19.55
C ILE A 164 32.48 3.22 21.06
N LEU A 165 31.35 2.77 21.61
CA LEU A 165 31.22 2.54 23.05
C LEU A 165 32.23 1.48 23.54
N MET A 166 32.37 0.37 22.81
CA MET A 166 33.39 -0.65 23.13
C MET A 166 34.81 -0.06 23.15
N ARG A 167 35.14 0.83 22.20
CA ARG A 167 36.44 1.52 22.17
C ARG A 167 36.62 2.45 23.36
N GLN A 168 35.59 3.19 23.76
CA GLN A 168 35.62 4.08 24.92
C GLN A 168 35.83 3.29 26.22
N VAL A 169 35.11 2.18 26.40
CA VAL A 169 35.28 1.27 27.56
C VAL A 169 36.70 0.72 27.60
N LYS A 170 37.24 0.23 26.48
CA LYS A 170 38.62 -0.26 26.39
C LYS A 170 39.65 0.83 26.71
N ALA A 171 39.45 2.05 26.20
CA ALA A 171 40.35 3.17 26.45
C ALA A 171 40.38 3.58 27.94
N LYS A 172 39.20 3.59 28.59
CA LYS A 172 39.09 4.01 29.99
C LYS A 172 39.59 2.96 30.98
N PHE A 173 39.22 1.70 30.78
CA PHE A 173 39.52 0.62 31.74
C PHE A 173 40.68 -0.29 31.34
N LYS A 174 41.36 0.00 30.23
CA LYS A 174 42.47 -0.79 29.63
C LYS A 174 42.11 -2.23 29.24
N ASN A 175 40.89 -2.68 29.52
CA ASN A 175 40.33 -3.95 29.08
C ASN A 175 38.79 -3.86 29.03
N ALA A 176 38.18 -4.53 28.05
CA ALA A 176 36.73 -4.76 28.02
C ALA A 176 36.50 -6.24 28.29
N ASP A 177 35.84 -6.55 29.39
CA ASP A 177 35.53 -7.93 29.75
C ASP A 177 34.42 -8.46 28.83
N ASN A 178 34.42 -9.77 28.52
CA ASN A 178 33.46 -10.36 27.59
C ASN A 178 32.00 -10.09 27.99
N GLU A 179 31.70 -10.06 29.30
CA GLU A 179 30.36 -9.74 29.81
C GLU A 179 29.88 -8.34 29.35
N ILE A 180 30.76 -7.33 29.34
CA ILE A 180 30.40 -5.98 28.91
C ILE A 180 30.19 -5.93 27.39
N ILE A 181 30.99 -6.69 26.63
CA ILE A 181 30.87 -6.77 25.17
C ILE A 181 29.51 -7.37 24.79
N ASP A 182 29.13 -8.45 25.45
CA ASP A 182 27.85 -9.13 25.21
C ASP A 182 26.67 -8.21 25.57
N LEU A 183 26.73 -7.53 26.72
CA LEU A 183 25.71 -6.56 27.13
C LEU A 183 25.57 -5.38 26.14
N ILE A 184 26.67 -4.88 25.57
CA ILE A 184 26.61 -3.81 24.55
C ILE A 184 25.98 -4.32 23.25
N ASN A 185 26.24 -5.57 22.87
CA ASN A 185 25.67 -6.17 21.65
C ASN A 185 24.16 -6.46 21.78
N GLU A 186 23.67 -6.66 22.99
CA GLU A 186 22.25 -6.90 23.26
C GLU A 186 21.47 -5.61 23.59
N ALA A 187 22.16 -4.54 23.99
CA ALA A 187 21.54 -3.29 24.35
C ALA A 187 20.88 -2.56 23.16
N GLU A 188 19.77 -1.87 23.46
CA GLU A 188 19.12 -0.93 22.56
C GLU A 188 20.00 0.30 22.29
N LEU A 189 19.86 0.90 21.11
CA LEU A 189 20.66 2.05 20.68
C LEU A 189 20.60 3.23 21.67
N SER A 190 19.43 3.51 22.22
CA SER A 190 19.22 4.58 23.21
C SER A 190 20.10 4.40 24.44
N LYS A 191 20.16 3.18 25.00
CA LYS A 191 21.02 2.87 26.15
C LYS A 191 22.50 3.02 25.83
N ILE A 192 22.90 2.65 24.61
CA ILE A 192 24.29 2.81 24.14
C ILE A 192 24.66 4.29 24.03
N GLU A 193 23.77 5.10 23.45
CA GLU A 193 23.96 6.56 23.33
C GLU A 193 24.04 7.21 24.72
N ASP A 194 23.12 6.91 25.63
CA ASP A 194 23.11 7.44 27.00
C ASP A 194 24.37 7.07 27.78
N LEU A 195 24.82 5.81 27.66
CA LEU A 195 26.05 5.36 28.31
C LEU A 195 27.28 6.03 27.69
N SER A 196 27.28 6.28 26.37
CA SER A 196 28.39 6.95 25.68
C SER A 196 28.59 8.39 26.15
N GLU A 197 27.53 9.10 26.56
CA GLU A 197 27.63 10.43 27.17
C GLU A 197 28.19 10.35 28.60
N LYS A 198 27.73 9.38 29.38
CA LYS A 198 28.11 9.21 30.79
C LYS A 198 29.47 8.53 30.97
N ILE A 199 30.03 7.90 29.94
CA ILE A 199 31.26 7.11 30.04
C ILE A 199 32.43 7.89 30.64
N VAL A 200 32.47 9.21 30.46
CA VAL A 200 33.52 10.09 30.99
C VAL A 200 33.46 10.18 32.52
N THR A 201 32.29 10.10 33.12
CA THR A 201 32.07 10.23 34.58
C THR A 201 31.99 8.90 35.33
N VAL A 202 31.91 7.77 34.63
CA VAL A 202 31.81 6.43 35.25
C VAL A 202 33.14 6.00 35.88
N ASP A 203 33.17 5.63 37.16
CA ASP A 203 34.43 5.34 37.87
C ASP A 203 34.77 3.83 37.92
N SER A 204 33.79 2.97 37.66
CA SER A 204 33.98 1.52 37.73
C SER A 204 33.30 0.75 36.60
N LYS A 205 33.80 -0.47 36.32
CA LYS A 205 33.15 -1.40 35.39
C LYS A 205 31.78 -1.89 35.89
N ALA A 206 31.57 -1.93 37.20
CA ALA A 206 30.32 -2.37 37.82
C ALA A 206 29.16 -1.42 37.47
N GLU A 207 29.41 -0.12 37.42
CA GLU A 207 28.44 0.89 36.99
C GLU A 207 28.03 0.74 35.53
N ILE A 208 28.95 0.31 34.65
CA ILE A 208 28.62 0.02 33.24
C ILE A 208 27.67 -1.17 33.15
N ILE A 209 27.98 -2.24 33.88
CA ILE A 209 27.17 -3.46 33.89
C ILE A 209 25.78 -3.18 34.45
N ASP A 210 25.69 -2.42 35.54
CA ASP A 210 24.43 -1.99 36.14
C ASP A 210 23.59 -1.17 35.16
N PHE A 211 24.21 -0.19 34.48
CA PHE A 211 23.55 0.67 33.50
C PHE A 211 23.06 -0.09 32.26
N LEU A 212 23.77 -1.13 31.82
CA LEU A 212 23.33 -1.93 30.66
C LEU A 212 22.23 -2.94 31.04
N LYS A 213 22.19 -3.41 32.29
CA LYS A 213 21.19 -4.36 32.79
C LYS A 213 19.87 -3.69 33.20
N HIS A 214 19.89 -2.42 33.59
CA HIS A 214 18.71 -1.65 34.02
C HIS A 214 18.34 -0.57 33.01
#